data_AF-A0A939X1V7-F1
#
_entry.id   AF-A0A939X1V7-F1
#
_cell.length_a   1.000
_cell.length_b   1.000
_cell.length_c   1.000
_cell.angle_alpha   90.00
_cell.angle_beta   90.00
_cell.angle_gamma   90.00
#
_symmetry.space_group_name_H-M   'P 1'
#
loop_
_entity.id
_entity.type
_entity.pdbx_description
1 polymer ?
#
loop_
_entity_poly.entity_id
_entity_poly.type
_entity_poly.pdbx_seq_one_letter_code
_entity_poly.pdbx_strand_id
1 'polypeptide(L)'
;FGAADEVILHKIYPSAREKYDGTVTGRILYERTKQNHQKVSYYEEILDALPYVSSIVKPGDLFITMGAGDNWKIGKALIEQLTKRK
;
A
#
# COMPACT_ATOMS: atom_id res chain seq x y z
N PHE A 1 -9.77 0.82 -8.27
CA PHE A 1 -9.07 -0.46 -7.99
C PHE A 1 -10.00 -1.67 -8.14
N GLY A 2 -10.87 -1.71 -9.15
CA GLY A 2 -11.95 -2.73 -9.22
C GLY A 2 -11.48 -4.17 -9.47
N ALA A 3 -10.24 -4.36 -9.90
CA ALA A 3 -9.66 -5.69 -10.17
C ALA A 3 -8.86 -6.27 -8.99
N ALA A 4 -8.67 -5.52 -7.90
CA ALA A 4 -7.96 -6.01 -6.72
C ALA A 4 -8.96 -6.53 -5.69
N ASP A 5 -8.60 -7.60 -4.97
CA ASP A 5 -9.42 -8.08 -3.84
C ASP A 5 -9.13 -7.31 -2.54
N GLU A 6 -7.92 -6.77 -2.41
CA GLU A 6 -7.43 -6.00 -1.25
C GLU A 6 -6.61 -4.81 -1.76
N VAL A 7 -6.86 -3.62 -1.21
CA VAL A 7 -6.14 -2.39 -1.58
C VAL A 7 -5.53 -1.76 -0.34
N ILE A 8 -4.23 -1.50 -0.38
CA ILE A 8 -3.51 -0.84 0.70
C ILE A 8 -3.01 0.50 0.18
N LEU A 9 -3.39 1.57 0.86
CA LEU A 9 -3.03 2.94 0.49
C LEU A 9 -2.12 3.55 1.55
N HIS A 10 -1.27 4.47 1.08
CA HIS A 10 -0.29 5.18 1.90
C HIS A 10 -0.42 6.69 1.73
N LYS A 11 0.34 7.44 2.53
CA LYS A 11 0.48 8.88 2.30
C LYS A 11 0.97 9.17 0.88
N ILE A 12 0.55 10.30 0.33
CA ILE A 12 1.02 10.74 -0.99
C ILE A 12 2.47 11.17 -0.84
N TYR A 13 3.33 10.58 -1.68
CA TYR A 13 4.70 11.04 -1.85
C TYR A 13 4.73 12.03 -3.02
N PRO A 14 4.85 13.34 -2.77
CA PRO A 14 4.82 14.33 -3.83
C PRO A 14 6.01 14.14 -4.76
N SER A 15 5.80 14.35 -6.06
CA SER A 15 6.91 14.35 -7.00
C SER A 15 7.83 15.53 -6.70
N ALA A 16 9.15 15.36 -6.86
CA ALA A 16 10.11 16.46 -6.66
C ALA A 16 9.88 17.67 -7.60
N ARG A 17 8.97 17.55 -8.57
CA ARG A 17 8.61 18.57 -9.55
C ARG A 17 7.38 19.39 -9.15
N GLU A 18 6.60 18.95 -8.16
CA GLU A 18 5.35 19.59 -7.78
C GLU A 18 5.48 20.27 -6.42
N LYS A 19 4.95 21.50 -6.31
CA LYS A 19 4.74 22.12 -5.01
C LYS A 19 3.51 21.48 -4.38
N TYR A 20 3.73 20.68 -3.35
CA TYR A 20 2.66 20.08 -2.57
C TYR A 20 1.99 21.16 -1.71
N ASP A 21 0.72 21.45 -1.98
CA ASP A 21 -0.07 22.45 -1.26
C ASP A 21 -0.82 21.87 -0.05
N GLY A 22 -0.66 20.57 0.22
CA GLY A 22 -1.31 19.88 1.34
C GLY A 22 -2.80 19.57 1.14
N THR A 23 -3.39 19.96 0.01
CA THR A 23 -4.84 19.83 -0.22
C THR A 23 -5.26 18.39 -0.55
N VAL A 24 -4.37 17.60 -1.15
CA VAL A 24 -4.62 16.20 -1.53
C VAL A 24 -3.72 15.30 -0.70
N THR A 25 -4.30 14.56 0.24
CA THR A 25 -3.57 13.61 1.09
C THR A 25 -3.90 12.17 0.72
N GLY A 26 -3.02 11.24 1.11
CA GLY A 26 -3.30 9.80 0.97
C GLY A 26 -4.57 9.37 1.71
N ARG A 27 -4.87 10.03 2.83
CA ARG A 27 -6.08 9.79 3.61
C ARG A 27 -7.35 10.19 2.84
N ILE A 28 -7.32 11.30 2.10
CA ILE A 28 -8.44 11.67 1.22
C ILE A 28 -8.66 10.60 0.15
N LEU A 29 -7.58 10.10 -0.48
CA LEU A 29 -7.68 9.02 -1.46
C LEU A 29 -8.27 7.75 -0.85
N TYR A 30 -7.85 7.39 0.36
CA TYR A 30 -8.38 6.25 1.11
C TYR A 30 -9.89 6.36 1.35
N GLU A 31 -10.36 7.48 1.90
CA GLU A 31 -11.79 7.68 2.20
C GLU A 31 -12.65 7.58 0.92
N ARG A 32 -12.18 8.14 -0.19
CA ARG A 32 -12.87 8.06 -1.48
C ARG A 32 -12.85 6.64 -2.07
N THR A 33 -11.76 5.92 -1.89
CA THR A 33 -11.61 4.55 -2.40
C THR A 33 -12.51 3.59 -1.63
N LYS A 34 -12.58 3.73 -0.30
CA LYS A 34 -13.42 2.90 0.57
C LYS A 34 -14.92 2.99 0.24
N GLN A 35 -15.37 4.10 -0.33
CA GLN A 35 -16.76 4.25 -0.80
C GLN A 35 -17.09 3.35 -2.00
N ASN A 36 -16.08 2.92 -2.77
CA ASN A 36 -16.24 2.23 -4.05
C ASN A 36 -15.54 0.86 -4.07
N HIS A 37 -14.90 0.45 -2.98
CA HIS A 37 -14.12 -0.77 -2.91
C HIS A 37 -14.20 -1.38 -1.51
N GLN A 38 -14.48 -2.68 -1.42
CA GLN A 38 -14.87 -3.31 -0.15
C GLN A 38 -13.72 -3.41 0.85
N LYS A 39 -12.52 -3.77 0.40
CA LYS A 39 -11.37 -4.00 1.28
C LYS A 39 -10.26 -3.01 0.97
N VAL A 40 -10.23 -1.96 1.77
CA VAL A 40 -9.25 -0.90 1.66
C VAL A 40 -8.68 -0.64 3.04
N SER A 41 -7.36 -0.65 3.15
CA SER A 41 -6.64 -0.32 4.38
C SER A 41 -5.71 0.87 4.13
N TYR A 42 -5.43 1.65 5.17
CA TYR A 42 -4.55 2.80 5.10
C TYR A 42 -3.47 2.74 6.16
N TYR A 43 -2.22 3.02 5.75
CA TYR A 43 -1.06 3.13 6.62
C TYR A 43 -0.25 4.35 6.22
N GLU A 44 0.08 5.22 7.17
CA GLU A 44 0.80 6.46 6.88
C GLU A 44 2.16 6.17 6.24
N GLU A 45 2.97 5.33 6.90
CA GLU A 45 4.22 4.83 6.34
C GLU A 45 4.03 3.46 5.67
N ILE A 46 4.81 3.24 4.60
CA ILE A 46 4.73 2.04 3.79
C ILE A 46 5.03 0.79 4.60
N LEU A 47 6.05 0.83 5.47
CA LEU A 47 6.46 -0.32 6.27
C LEU A 47 5.51 -0.63 7.44
N ASP A 48 4.66 0.30 7.85
CA ASP A 48 3.65 0.05 8.89
C ASP A 48 2.60 -0.97 8.42
N ALA A 49 2.42 -1.13 7.10
CA ALA A 49 1.54 -2.14 6.53
C ALA A 49 2.16 -3.55 6.52
N LEU A 50 3.47 -3.70 6.74
CA LEU A 50 4.17 -4.99 6.61
C LEU A 50 3.58 -6.10 7.51
N PRO A 51 3.28 -5.85 8.81
CA PRO A 51 2.66 -6.88 9.66
C PRO A 51 1.30 -7.32 9.13
N TYR A 52 0.50 -6.39 8.61
CA TYR A 52 -0.81 -6.67 8.06
C TYR A 52 -0.70 -7.49 6.76
N VAL A 53 0.09 -7.02 5.79
CA VAL A 53 0.33 -7.74 4.52
C VAL A 53 0.83 -9.16 4.79
N SER A 54 1.79 -9.32 5.70
CA SER A 54 2.37 -10.63 6.03
C SER A 54 1.42 -11.57 6.78
N SER A 55 0.27 -11.08 7.22
CA SER A 55 -0.78 -11.89 7.86
C SER A 55 -1.88 -12.32 6.90
N ILE A 56 -2.08 -11.58 5.80
CA ILE A 56 -3.14 -11.85 4.83
C ILE A 56 -2.65 -12.56 3.57
N VAL A 57 -1.39 -12.36 3.17
CA VAL A 57 -0.81 -12.96 1.95
C VAL A 57 -0.65 -14.47 2.12
N LYS A 58 -1.12 -15.22 1.13
CA LYS A 58 -1.12 -16.68 1.08
C LYS A 58 -0.45 -17.22 -0.18
N PRO A 59 -0.02 -18.49 -0.19
CA PRO A 59 0.40 -19.15 -1.42
C PRO A 59 -0.68 -19.07 -2.50
N GLY A 60 -0.31 -18.62 -3.69
CA GLY A 60 -1.25 -18.41 -4.82
C GLY A 60 -1.70 -16.96 -5.01
N ASP A 61 -1.47 -16.08 -4.02
CA ASP A 61 -1.81 -14.67 -4.15
C ASP A 61 -0.82 -13.93 -5.07
N LEU A 62 -1.34 -12.97 -5.84
CA LEU A 62 -0.55 -12.00 -6.59
C LEU A 62 -0.45 -10.69 -5.80
N PHE A 63 0.73 -10.43 -5.23
CA PHE A 63 1.02 -9.16 -4.55
C PHE A 63 1.70 -8.18 -5.50
N ILE A 64 1.07 -7.02 -5.71
CA ILE A 64 1.58 -5.95 -6.59
C ILE A 64 1.87 -4.71 -5.76
N THR A 65 3.09 -4.19 -5.85
CA THR A 65 3.41 -2.84 -5.41
C THR A 65 3.29 -1.88 -6.59
N MET A 66 2.69 -0.70 -6.37
CA MET A 66 2.44 0.27 -7.45
C MET A 66 2.74 1.69 -6.98
N GLY A 67 3.36 2.48 -7.84
CA GLY A 67 3.70 3.89 -7.58
C GLY A 67 5.17 4.20 -7.90
N ALA A 68 5.48 5.49 -8.02
CA ALA A 68 6.83 5.98 -8.35
C ALA A 68 7.70 6.28 -7.12
N GLY A 69 7.18 6.05 -5.92
CA GLY A 69 7.88 6.27 -4.65
C GLY A 69 8.39 4.97 -4.05
N ASP A 70 8.41 4.93 -2.72
CA ASP A 70 9.05 3.88 -1.94
C ASP A 70 8.22 2.60 -1.76
N ASN A 71 7.10 2.44 -2.48
CA ASN A 71 6.21 1.27 -2.36
C ASN A 71 6.92 -0.06 -2.67
N TRP A 72 8.03 -0.05 -3.40
CA TRP A 72 8.82 -1.26 -3.63
C TRP A 72 9.45 -1.83 -2.35
N LYS A 73 9.67 -1.00 -1.31
CA LYS A 73 10.33 -1.40 -0.06
C LYS A 73 9.54 -2.45 0.71
N ILE A 74 8.21 -2.33 0.78
CA ILE A 74 7.37 -3.35 1.45
C ILE A 74 7.44 -4.70 0.72
N GLY A 75 7.53 -4.71 -0.61
CA GLY A 75 7.69 -5.95 -1.37
C GLY A 75 8.98 -6.70 -1.02
N LYS A 76 10.10 -5.98 -0.90
CA LYS A 76 11.37 -6.54 -0.43
C LYS A 76 11.25 -7.09 1.00
N ALA A 77 10.72 -6.28 1.92
CA ALA A 77 10.58 -6.66 3.32
C ALA A 77 9.65 -7.88 3.50
N LEU A 78 8.57 -7.96 2.73
CA LEU A 78 7.66 -9.10 2.72
C LEU A 78 8.37 -10.39 2.30
N ILE A 79 9.13 -10.37 1.21
CA ILE A 79 9.87 -11.55 0.73
C ILE A 79 10.88 -12.03 1.79
N GLU A 80 11.61 -11.11 2.40
CA GLU A 80 12.56 -11.45 3.48
C GLU A 80 11.85 -12.09 4.68
N GLN A 81 10.71 -11.53 5.09
CA GLN A 81 9.94 -12.05 6.22
C GLN A 81 9.34 -13.43 5.92
N LEU A 82 8.79 -13.64 4.71
CA LEU A 82 8.24 -14.94 4.31
C LEU A 82 9.31 -16.01 4.13
N THR A 83 10.52 -15.63 3.71
CA THR A 83 11.64 -16.57 3.56
C THR A 83 12.18 -17.01 4.92
N LYS A 84 12.23 -16.12 5.93
CA LYS A 84 12.66 -16.45 7.30
C LYS A 84 11.68 -17.31 8.09
N ARG A 85 10.41 -17.40 7.65
CA ARG A 85 9.38 -18.25 8.28
C ARG A 85 9.49 -19.72 7.85
N LYS A 86 10.29 -20.02 6.83
CA LYS A 86 10.62 -21.40 6.43
C LYS A 86 11.78 -21.91 7.26
#